data_AF-A1VUD6-F1
#
_entry.id   AF-A1VUD6-F1
#
_cell.length_a   1.000
_cell.length_b   1.000
_cell.length_c   1.000
_cell.angle_alpha   90.00
_cell.angle_beta   90.00
_cell.angle_gamma   90.00
#
_symmetry.space_group_name_H-M   'P 1'
#
loop_
_entity.id
_entity.type
_entity.pdbx_description
1 polymer ?
#
loop_
_entity_poly.entity_id
_entity_poly.type
_entity_poly.pdbx_seq_one_letter_code
_entity_poly.pdbx_strand_id
1 'polypeptide(L)'
;MTACDAYLTMDVRQIAPPDRHSMIFAAFKLLGPDEIMELISDHDPQPLKAQFQFELPGQFSWVYLEQGPATWRVAINRLKTGHGSGGCCGGCGGGA
;
A
#
# COMPACT_ATOMS: atom_id res chain seq x y z
N MET A 1 -16.70 -18.42 9.21
CA MET A 1 -17.19 -17.61 8.07
C MET A 1 -15.97 -16.91 7.49
N THR A 2 -15.32 -17.56 6.53
CA THR A 2 -14.09 -17.06 5.89
C THR A 2 -14.48 -15.86 5.04
N ALA A 3 -13.96 -14.68 5.37
CA ALA A 3 -14.16 -13.50 4.53
C ALA A 3 -13.64 -13.83 3.13
N CYS A 4 -14.48 -13.58 2.13
CA CYS A 4 -14.10 -13.64 0.73
C CYS A 4 -13.12 -12.48 0.53
N ASP A 5 -11.83 -12.78 0.64
CA ASP A 5 -10.74 -11.83 0.44
C ASP A 5 -10.84 -11.34 -1.01
N ALA A 6 -11.33 -10.12 -1.20
CA ALA A 6 -11.39 -9.53 -2.53
C ALA A 6 -9.94 -9.24 -2.95
N TYR A 7 -9.48 -10.05 -3.91
CA TYR A 7 -8.10 -10.09 -4.34
C TYR A 7 -7.98 -9.49 -5.74
N LEU A 8 -7.38 -8.31 -5.83
CA LEU A 8 -7.14 -7.59 -7.08
C LEU A 8 -5.70 -7.86 -7.57
N THR A 9 -5.53 -8.41 -8.77
CA THR A 9 -4.20 -8.58 -9.36
C THR A 9 -3.89 -7.45 -10.34
N MET A 10 -2.77 -6.75 -10.13
CA MET A 10 -2.24 -5.71 -11.00
C MET A 10 -0.85 -6.08 -11.51
N ASP A 11 -0.74 -6.27 -12.83
CA ASP A 11 0.54 -6.50 -13.50
C ASP A 11 1.08 -5.19 -14.06
N VAL A 12 2.16 -4.67 -13.45
CA VAL A 12 2.78 -3.40 -13.86
C VAL A 12 3.87 -3.57 -14.91
N ARG A 13 4.20 -4.82 -15.27
CA ARG A 13 5.16 -5.09 -16.36
C ARG A 13 4.64 -4.59 -17.70
N GLN A 14 3.32 -4.51 -17.84
CA GLN A 14 2.62 -4.02 -19.04
C GLN A 14 2.35 -2.50 -19.00
N ILE A 15 2.62 -1.82 -17.89
CA ILE A 15 2.32 -0.39 -17.71
C ILE A 15 3.61 0.42 -17.92
N ALA A 16 3.48 1.60 -18.54
CA ALA A 16 4.61 2.50 -18.74
C ALA A 16 5.17 2.98 -17.38
N PRO A 17 6.50 3.04 -17.19
CA PRO A 17 7.13 3.44 -15.93
C PRO A 17 6.57 4.71 -15.26
N PRO A 18 6.26 5.81 -15.98
CA PRO A 18 5.73 7.01 -15.34
C PRO A 18 4.34 6.79 -14.71
N ASP A 19 3.51 5.92 -15.31
CA ASP A 19 2.12 5.73 -14.89
C ASP A 19 1.94 4.64 -13.83
N ARG A 20 2.92 3.74 -13.67
CA ARG A 20 2.86 2.61 -12.72
C ARG A 20 2.47 3.06 -11.32
N HIS A 21 3.21 4.02 -10.76
CA HIS A 21 2.98 4.49 -9.39
C HIS A 21 1.57 5.07 -9.23
N SER A 22 1.17 6.00 -10.10
CA SER A 22 -0.14 6.65 -10.04
C SER A 22 -1.29 5.65 -10.15
N MET A 23 -1.18 4.65 -11.04
CA MET A 23 -2.19 3.61 -11.19
C MET A 23 -2.30 2.71 -9.97
N ILE A 24 -1.17 2.25 -9.41
CA ILE A 24 -1.17 1.38 -8.22
C ILE A 24 -1.79 2.11 -7.02
N PHE A 25 -1.44 3.38 -6.83
CA PHE A 25 -2.03 4.19 -5.76
C PHE A 25 -3.52 4.43 -5.97
N ALA A 26 -3.95 4.70 -7.21
CA ALA A 26 -5.36 4.86 -7.52
C ALA A 26 -6.15 3.57 -7.26
N ALA A 27 -5.65 2.42 -7.73
CA ALA A 27 -6.24 1.12 -7.48
C ALA A 27 -6.31 0.80 -5.98
N PHE A 28 -5.23 1.04 -5.23
CA PHE A 28 -5.21 0.85 -3.79
C PHE A 28 -6.25 1.71 -3.06
N LYS A 29 -6.42 2.98 -3.47
CA LYS A 29 -7.42 3.88 -2.87
C LYS A 29 -8.87 3.43 -3.12
N LEU A 30 -9.10 2.67 -4.18
CA LEU A 30 -10.41 2.07 -4.50
C LEU A 30 -10.71 0.80 -3.70
N LEU A 31 -9.69 0.12 -3.18
CA LEU A 31 -9.87 -1.10 -2.37
C LEU A 31 -10.69 -0.82 -1.11
N GLY A 32 -11.57 -1.74 -0.74
CA GLY A 32 -12.23 -1.77 0.54
C GLY A 32 -11.28 -2.07 1.71
N PRO A 33 -11.74 -1.84 2.95
CA PRO A 33 -11.01 -2.27 4.13
C PRO A 33 -10.92 -3.81 4.23
N ASP A 34 -9.72 -4.32 4.52
CA ASP A 34 -9.35 -5.75 4.48
C ASP A 34 -9.34 -6.36 3.07
N GLU A 35 -9.26 -5.55 2.01
CA GLU A 35 -9.04 -6.06 0.66
C GLU A 35 -7.55 -6.09 0.31
N ILE A 36 -7.17 -7.10 -0.49
CA ILE A 36 -5.79 -7.35 -0.89
C ILE A 36 -5.63 -7.03 -2.37
N MET A 37 -4.55 -6.31 -2.70
CA MET A 37 -4.09 -6.14 -4.07
C MET A 37 -2.72 -6.79 -4.26
N GLU A 38 -2.63 -7.75 -5.17
CA GLU A 38 -1.36 -8.27 -5.65
C GLU A 38 -0.80 -7.38 -6.75
N LEU A 39 0.45 -6.97 -6.56
CA LEU A 39 1.26 -6.26 -7.54
C LEU A 39 2.33 -7.20 -8.09
N ILE A 40 2.35 -7.36 -9.41
CA ILE A 40 3.36 -8.15 -10.14
C ILE A 40 4.28 -7.19 -10.89
N SER A 41 5.57 -7.23 -10.55
CA SER A 41 6.62 -6.38 -11.11
C SER A 41 7.79 -7.21 -11.65
N ASP A 42 8.48 -6.65 -12.65
CA ASP A 42 9.72 -7.20 -13.21
C ASP A 42 10.95 -6.92 -12.31
N HIS A 43 10.83 -6.00 -11.35
CA HIS A 43 11.87 -5.61 -10.41
C HIS A 43 11.31 -5.38 -9.00
N ASP A 44 12.22 -5.22 -8.03
CA ASP A 44 11.89 -5.02 -6.63
C ASP A 44 11.12 -3.70 -6.38
N PRO A 45 9.89 -3.77 -5.83
CA PRO A 45 9.04 -2.61 -5.57
C PRO A 45 9.37 -1.87 -4.24
N GLN A 46 10.58 -1.99 -3.70
CA GLN A 46 11.07 -1.20 -2.54
C GLN A 46 10.74 0.31 -2.61
N PRO A 47 11.04 1.04 -3.70
CA PRO A 47 10.78 2.48 -3.74
C PRO A 47 9.28 2.80 -3.62
N LEU A 48 8.44 1.96 -4.22
CA LEU A 48 6.99 2.09 -4.12
C LEU A 48 6.52 1.85 -2.67
N LYS A 49 7.05 0.82 -1.99
CA LYS A 49 6.76 0.56 -0.58
C LYS A 49 7.09 1.76 0.31
N ALA A 50 8.25 2.38 0.10
CA ALA A 50 8.66 3.56 0.85
C ALA A 50 7.67 4.73 0.68
N GLN A 51 7.19 4.95 -0.55
CA GLN A 51 6.18 5.97 -0.82
C GLN A 51 4.84 5.67 -0.14
N PHE A 52 4.41 4.40 -0.16
CA PHE A 52 3.22 3.97 0.58
C PHE A 52 3.35 4.22 2.09
N GLN A 53 4.52 3.92 2.66
CA GLN A 53 4.79 4.16 4.09
C GLN A 53 4.72 5.64 4.45
N PHE A 54 5.12 6.51 3.52
CA PHE A 54 5.08 7.97 3.69
C PHE A 54 3.66 8.54 3.56
N GLU A 55 2.91 8.13 2.53
CA GLU A 55 1.56 8.65 2.27
C GLU A 55 0.48 8.01 3.16
N LEU A 56 0.64 6.74 3.52
CA LEU A 56 -0.38 5.90 4.16
C LEU A 56 0.19 5.14 5.39
N PRO A 57 0.87 5.81 6.34
CA PRO A 57 1.48 5.13 7.47
C PRO A 57 0.44 4.38 8.30
N GLY A 58 0.63 3.07 8.48
CA GLY A 58 -0.25 2.22 9.29
C GLY A 58 -1.61 1.88 8.67
N GLN A 59 -1.85 2.27 7.41
CA GLN A 59 -3.12 2.00 6.70
C GLN A 59 -3.02 0.83 5.71
N PHE A 60 -1.83 0.25 5.54
CA PHE A 60 -1.61 -0.89 4.66
C PHE A 60 -0.65 -1.90 5.30
N SER A 61 -0.72 -3.13 4.82
CA SER A 61 0.28 -4.17 5.07
C SER A 61 0.96 -4.54 3.75
N TRP A 62 2.24 -4.91 3.82
CA TRP A 62 3.05 -5.25 2.66
C TRP A 62 3.70 -6.62 2.85
N VAL A 63 3.29 -7.58 2.04
CA VAL A 63 3.74 -8.97 2.11
C VAL A 63 4.36 -9.35 0.77
N TYR A 64 5.60 -9.82 0.80
CA TYR A 64 6.21 -10.39 -0.40
C TYR A 64 5.71 -11.81 -0.60
N LEU A 65 5.06 -12.08 -1.73
CA LEU A 65 4.64 -13.41 -2.15
C LEU A 65 5.72 -14.11 -2.97
N GLU A 66 6.40 -13.35 -3.82
CA GLU A 66 7.50 -13.83 -4.65
C GLU A 66 8.57 -12.75 -4.74
N GLN A 67 9.81 -13.13 -4.49
CA GLN A 67 10.97 -12.26 -4.60
C GLN A 67 11.86 -12.88 -5.66
N GLY A 68 12.11 -12.12 -6.73
CA GLY A 68 12.76 -12.59 -7.95
C GLY A 68 14.17 -13.16 -7.74
N PRO A 69 14.82 -13.55 -8.85
CA PRO A 69 15.15 -12.59 -9.90
C PRO A 69 14.22 -12.58 -11.13
N ALA A 70 13.35 -13.58 -11.29
CA ALA A 70 12.50 -13.71 -12.48
C ALA A 70 11.21 -12.87 -12.42
N THR A 71 10.55 -12.84 -11.26
CA THR A 71 9.31 -12.07 -11.03
C THR A 71 9.25 -11.63 -9.58
N TRP A 72 8.71 -10.42 -9.33
CA TRP A 72 8.46 -9.90 -8.00
C TRP A 72 6.95 -9.76 -7.79
N ARG A 73 6.40 -10.43 -6.78
CA ARG A 73 4.98 -10.39 -6.43
C ARG A 73 4.82 -9.93 -5.00
N VAL A 74 4.03 -8.89 -4.80
CA VAL A 74 3.75 -8.33 -3.48
C VAL A 74 2.25 -8.19 -3.26
N ALA A 75 1.77 -8.68 -2.13
CA ALA A 75 0.41 -8.46 -1.66
C ALA A 75 0.38 -7.23 -0.76
N ILE A 76 -0.42 -6.25 -1.17
CA ILE A 76 -0.67 -5.00 -0.45
C ILE A 76 -2.09 -5.10 0.11
N ASN A 77 -2.22 -5.28 1.42
CA ASN A 77 -3.54 -5.33 2.07
C ASN A 77 -3.90 -3.95 2.60
N ARG A 78 -5.13 -3.49 2.35
CA ARG A 78 -5.64 -2.26 2.94
C ARG A 78 -6.16 -2.56 4.34
N LEU A 79 -5.51 -2.02 5.36
CA LEU A 79 -5.93 -2.24 6.73
C LEU A 79 -7.16 -1.37 7.03
N LYS A 80 -8.11 -1.91 7.81
CA LYS A 80 -9.08 -1.06 8.51
C LYS A 80 -8.29 -0.11 9.39
N THR A 81 -8.31 1.16 9.04
CA THR A 81 -7.79 2.21 9.90
C THR A 81 -8.63 2.25 11.17
N GLY A 82 -8.26 1.46 12.16
CA GLY A 82 -8.69 1.67 13.52
C GLY A 82 -8.11 3.01 13.95
N HIS A 83 -8.97 3.95 14.36
CA HIS A 83 -8.55 5.18 15.01
C HIS A 83 -7.63 4.81 16.19
N GLY A 84 -6.31 4.89 15.96
CA GLY A 84 -5.27 4.53 16.91
C GLY A 84 -4.28 5.67 17.04
N SER A 85 -4.74 6.76 17.66
CA SER A 85 -3.94 7.62 18.53
C SER A 85 -2.60 8.14 17.99
N GLY A 86 -2.63 8.97 16.95
CA GLY A 86 -1.58 9.97 16.71
C GLY A 86 -1.94 11.24 17.47
N GLY A 87 -1.51 11.34 18.72
CA GLY A 87 -1.86 12.42 19.64
C GLY A 87 -1.72 13.83 19.06
N CYS A 88 -2.82 14.56 19.11
CA CYS A 88 -2.83 16.01 19.04
C CYS A 88 -2.26 16.57 20.36
N CYS A 89 -1.05 17.15 20.36
CA CYS A 89 -0.63 18.09 21.40
C CYS A 89 0.36 19.15 20.88
N GLY A 90 -0.06 19.92 19.86
CA GLY A 90 0.57 21.20 19.54
C GLY A 90 0.11 22.30 20.51
N GLY A 91 0.49 22.19 21.78
CA GLY A 91 0.27 23.26 22.76
C GLY A 91 1.42 24.27 22.71
N CYS A 92 1.30 25.32 21.89
CA CYS A 92 2.17 26.50 22.04
C CYS A 92 1.56 27.43 23.09
N GLY A 93 1.89 27.18 24.35
CA GLY A 93 1.80 28.17 25.41
C GLY A 93 3.04 29.08 25.33
N GLY A 94 2.81 30.36 25.10
CA GLY A 94 3.81 31.42 25.26
C GLY A 94 3.09 32.65 25.79
N GLY A 95 3.17 32.85 27.10
CA GLY A 95 2.57 33.98 27.81
C GLY A 95 3.56 35.12 28.00
N ALA A 96 2.95 36.23 28.46
CA ALA A 96 3.51 37.52 28.89
C ALA A 96 3.99 38.46 27.77
#